data_AF-A0A821M097-F1
#
_entry.id   AF-A0A821M097-F1
#
_cell.length_a   1.000
_cell.length_b   1.000
_cell.length_c   1.000
_cell.angle_alpha   90.00
_cell.angle_beta   90.00
_cell.angle_gamma   90.00
#
_symmetry.space_group_name_H-M   'P 1'
#
loop_
_entity.id
_entity.type
_entity.pdbx_description
1 polymer ?
#
loop_
_entity_poly.entity_id
_entity_poly.type
_entity_poly.pdbx_seq_one_letter_code
_entity_poly.pdbx_strand_id
1 'polypeptide(L)'
;MTSSISEFYEGKTVLVYGSTTFPGKVLIEKLLRSCPDINKIYCPIQTSTKKPTLTINHHFSPLDTFAEIYATKLFDRVRRNNA
;
A
#
# COMPACT_ATOMS: atom_id res chain seq x y z
N MET A 1 -19.35 23.60 8.42
CA MET A 1 -18.34 23.49 7.35
C MET A 1 -18.05 22.02 7.12
N THR A 2 -18.25 21.53 5.90
CA THR A 2 -17.90 20.14 5.53
C THR A 2 -16.47 20.14 5.01
N SER A 3 -15.48 19.86 5.87
CA SER A 3 -14.10 19.67 5.41
C SER A 3 -14.05 18.49 4.44
N SER A 4 -13.41 18.67 3.28
CA SER A 4 -13.27 17.58 2.33
C SER A 4 -12.35 16.49 2.89
N ILE A 5 -12.49 15.25 2.39
CA ILE A 5 -11.59 14.15 2.82
C ILE A 5 -10.13 14.49 2.49
N SER A 6 -9.86 15.22 1.41
CA SER A 6 -8.51 15.64 1.04
C SER A 6 -7.91 16.61 2.07
N GLU A 7 -8.66 17.65 2.45
CA GLU A 7 -8.27 18.59 3.51
C GLU A 7 -8.03 17.88 4.85
N PHE A 8 -8.84 16.87 5.17
CA PHE A 8 -8.64 16.11 6.39
C PHE A 8 -7.29 15.39 6.40
N TYR A 9 -6.79 14.90 5.26
CA TYR A 9 -5.55 14.13 5.19
C TYR A 9 -4.32 14.97 4.83
N GLU A 10 -4.48 16.25 4.53
CA GLU A 10 -3.38 17.17 4.17
C GLU A 10 -2.29 17.21 5.24
N GLY A 11 -1.04 17.00 4.83
CA GLY A 11 0.15 16.99 5.69
C GLY A 11 0.20 15.86 6.71
N LYS A 12 -0.84 15.02 6.83
CA LYS A 12 -0.89 13.95 7.82
C LYS A 12 -0.01 12.77 7.43
N THR A 13 0.44 12.05 8.44
CA THR A 13 1.06 10.74 8.30
C THR A 13 0.07 9.67 8.73
N VAL A 14 -0.20 8.71 7.85
CA VAL A 14 -1.27 7.74 8.01
C VAL A 14 -0.68 6.33 8.14
N LEU A 15 -1.18 5.56 9.11
CA LEU A 15 -0.85 4.14 9.25
C LEU A 15 -2.03 3.31 8.73
N VAL A 16 -1.79 2.48 7.71
CA VAL A 16 -2.81 1.58 7.15
C VAL A 16 -2.53 0.16 7.60
N TYR A 17 -3.20 -0.27 8.68
CA TYR A 17 -3.23 -1.68 9.06
C TYR A 17 -4.03 -2.50 8.03
N GLY A 18 -3.62 -3.76 7.82
CA GLY A 18 -4.26 -4.62 6.81
C GLY A 18 -3.97 -4.22 5.36
N SER A 19 -2.91 -3.44 5.11
CA SER A 19 -2.45 -2.98 3.79
C SER A 19 -2.21 -4.09 2.76
N THR A 20 -1.98 -5.33 3.21
CA THR A 20 -1.74 -6.51 2.35
C THR A 20 -3.04 -7.15 1.83
N THR A 21 -4.19 -6.82 2.41
CA THR A 21 -5.50 -7.30 1.96
C THR A 21 -5.98 -6.51 0.74
N PHE A 22 -6.90 -7.06 -0.06
CA PHE A 22 -7.42 -6.33 -1.22
C PHE A 22 -8.05 -4.97 -0.86
N PRO A 23 -8.95 -4.86 0.16
CA PRO A 23 -9.47 -3.57 0.58
C PRO A 23 -8.39 -2.60 1.07
N GLY A 24 -7.38 -3.10 1.80
CA GLY A 24 -6.26 -2.28 2.26
C GLY A 24 -5.45 -1.70 1.11
N LYS A 25 -5.16 -2.50 0.09
CA LYS A 25 -4.48 -2.02 -1.14
C LYS A 25 -5.30 -0.96 -1.86
N VAL A 26 -6.62 -1.18 -1.99
CA VAL A 26 -7.54 -0.22 -2.65
C VAL A 26 -7.58 1.09 -1.87
N LEU A 27 -7.61 1.04 -0.54
CA LEU A 27 -7.54 2.24 0.29
C LEU A 27 -6.25 3.02 0.04
N ILE A 28 -5.10 2.35 -0.03
CA ILE A 28 -3.81 2.99 -0.32
C ILE A 28 -3.82 3.64 -1.69
N GLU A 29 -4.26 2.95 -2.74
CA GLU A 29 -4.40 3.53 -4.09
C GLU A 29 -5.29 4.77 -4.08
N LYS A 30 -6.43 4.69 -3.38
CA LYS A 30 -7.42 5.76 -3.29
C LYS A 30 -6.85 6.98 -2.57
N LEU A 31 -6.15 6.79 -1.46
CA LEU A 31 -5.48 7.87 -0.74
C LEU A 31 -4.43 8.54 -1.63
N LEU A 32 -3.56 7.76 -2.27
CA LEU A 32 -2.59 8.26 -3.25
C LEU A 32 -3.22 8.92 -4.49
N ARG A 33 -4.49 8.63 -4.78
CA ARG A 33 -5.23 9.23 -5.91
C ARG A 33 -5.93 10.53 -5.56
N SER A 34 -6.54 10.58 -4.39
CA SER A 34 -7.53 11.59 -4.04
C SER A 34 -7.08 12.51 -2.91
N CYS A 35 -5.97 12.19 -2.24
CA CYS A 35 -5.37 12.98 -1.18
C CYS A 35 -3.87 13.16 -1.51
N PRO A 36 -3.53 13.97 -2.54
CA PRO A 36 -2.15 14.11 -3.02
C PRO A 36 -1.20 14.70 -1.98
N ASP A 37 -1.73 15.49 -1.03
CA ASP A 37 -0.96 16.22 -0.02
C ASP A 37 -0.73 15.42 1.27
N ILE A 38 -0.98 14.10 1.28
CA ILE A 38 -0.57 13.24 2.38
C ILE A 38 0.96 13.22 2.47
N ASN A 39 1.50 13.42 3.67
CA ASN A 39 2.94 13.39 3.89
C ASN A 39 3.52 11.98 3.72
N LYS A 40 3.01 11.00 4.48
CA LYS A 40 3.49 9.61 4.45
C LYS A 40 2.36 8.62 4.72
N ILE A 41 2.43 7.46 4.06
CA ILE A 41 1.59 6.29 4.35
C ILE A 41 2.49 5.15 4.81
N TYR A 42 2.33 4.70 6.05
CA TYR A 42 3.00 3.52 6.58
C TYR A 42 2.11 2.27 6.41
N CYS A 43 2.73 1.19 5.94
CA CYS A 43 2.05 -0.08 5.69
C CYS A 43 2.77 -1.21 6.46
N PRO A 44 2.25 -1.65 7.61
CA PRO A 44 2.80 -2.81 8.31
C PRO A 44 2.63 -4.05 7.45
N ILE A 45 3.74 -4.65 7.06
CA ILE A 45 3.77 -5.91 6.32
C ILE A 45 4.19 -7.00 7.30
N GLN A 46 3.25 -7.87 7.65
CA GLN A 46 3.56 -9.06 8.42
C GLN A 46 4.09 -10.14 7.48
N THR A 47 5.27 -10.68 7.78
CA THR A 47 5.78 -11.88 7.10
C THR A 47 4.98 -13.08 7.58
N SER A 48 4.08 -13.58 6.73
CA SER A 48 3.46 -14.88 6.96
C SER A 48 4.45 -15.98 6.56
N THR A 49 4.78 -16.88 7.47
CA THR A 49 5.54 -18.11 7.20
C THR A 49 4.77 -19.11 6.33
N LYS A 50 3.52 -18.79 5.95
CA LYS A 50 2.61 -19.65 5.19
C LYS A 50 2.24 -19.01 3.85
N LYS A 51 3.21 -18.86 2.94
CA LYS A 51 2.90 -18.97 1.50
C LYS A 51 3.14 -20.42 1.12
N PRO A 52 2.27 -21.09 0.34
CA PRO A 52 2.53 -22.43 -0.15
C PRO A 52 3.74 -22.34 -1.06
N THR A 53 4.88 -22.65 -0.46
CA THR A 53 6.20 -22.71 -1.06
C THR A 53 6.16 -23.69 -2.23
N LEU A 54 6.10 -23.17 -3.47
CA LEU A 54 6.52 -23.92 -4.66
C LEU A 54 8.05 -23.94 -4.81
N THR A 55 8.79 -23.31 -3.91
CA THR A 55 10.26 -23.25 -3.96
C THR A 55 10.83 -23.29 -2.54
N ILE A 56 11.14 -24.52 -2.11
CA ILE A 56 11.70 -24.96 -0.82
C ILE A 56 12.86 -24.13 -0.20
N ASN A 57 13.36 -23.09 -0.88
CA ASN A 57 14.61 -22.40 -0.54
C ASN A 57 14.55 -20.85 -0.52
N HIS A 58 13.39 -20.19 -0.60
CA HIS A 58 13.37 -18.72 -0.60
C HIS A 58 13.05 -18.15 0.80
N HIS A 59 14.01 -17.47 1.42
CA HIS A 59 13.73 -16.54 2.51
C HIS A 59 12.78 -15.47 1.98
N PHE A 60 11.62 -15.30 2.61
CA PHE A 60 10.61 -14.33 2.19
C PHE A 60 10.77 -13.05 3.03
N SER A 61 11.24 -11.97 2.42
CA SER A 61 11.40 -10.69 3.12
C SER A 61 10.11 -9.85 3.05
N PRO A 62 9.94 -8.87 3.97
CA PRO A 62 8.89 -7.87 3.84
C PRO A 62 8.94 -7.12 2.50
N LEU A 63 10.14 -6.94 1.94
CA LEU A 63 10.34 -6.25 0.67
C LEU A 63 9.81 -7.06 -0.52
N ASP A 64 9.97 -8.39 -0.51
CA ASP A 64 9.40 -9.25 -1.54
C ASP A 64 7.87 -9.19 -1.53
N THR A 65 7.27 -9.18 -0.34
CA THR A 65 5.82 -9.03 -0.19
C THR A 65 5.36 -7.67 -0.70
N PHE A 66 6.10 -6.61 -0.38
CA PHE A 66 5.80 -5.28 -0.92
C PHE A 66 5.91 -5.27 -2.44
N ALA A 67 6.98 -5.85 -3.01
CA ALA A 67 7.21 -5.89 -4.45
C ALA A 67 6.06 -6.61 -5.18
N GLU A 68 5.58 -7.73 -4.67
CA GLU A 68 4.41 -8.42 -5.21
C GLU A 68 3.13 -7.58 -5.14
N ILE A 69 2.87 -6.95 -3.98
CA ILE A 69 1.69 -6.09 -3.81
C ILE A 69 1.76 -4.92 -4.79
N TYR A 70 2.92 -4.27 -4.85
CA TYR A 70 3.16 -3.14 -5.73
C TYR A 70 3.01 -3.57 -7.18
N ALA A 71 3.58 -4.71 -7.62
CA ALA A 71 3.50 -5.19 -9.00
C ALA A 71 2.07 -5.48 -9.52
N THR A 72 1.06 -5.55 -8.66
CA THR A 72 -0.33 -5.75 -9.09
C THR A 72 -0.84 -4.59 -9.97
N LYS A 73 -1.75 -4.89 -10.91
CA LYS A 73 -2.37 -3.90 -11.80
C LYS A 73 -3.06 -2.74 -11.06
N LEU A 74 -3.47 -2.97 -9.82
CA LEU A 74 -4.08 -1.95 -8.97
C LEU A 74 -3.19 -0.69 -8.83
N PHE A 75 -1.87 -0.86 -8.84
CA PHE A 75 -0.91 0.24 -8.70
C PHE A 75 -0.33 0.72 -10.05
N ASP A 76 -0.88 0.30 -11.20
CA ASP A 76 -0.39 0.74 -12.52
C ASP A 76 -0.40 2.26 -12.67
N ARG A 77 -1.44 2.92 -12.15
CA ARG A 77 -1.54 4.39 -12.17
C ARG A 77 -0.45 5.03 -11.30
N VAL A 78 -0.22 4.49 -10.11
CA VAL A 78 0.81 4.99 -9.19
C VAL A 78 2.18 4.86 -9.82
N ARG A 79 2.50 3.73 -10.48
CA ARG A 79 3.74 3.57 -11.24
C ARG A 79 3.90 4.60 -12.36
N ARG A 80 2.86 4.79 -13.17
CA ARG A 80 2.89 5.75 -14.29
C ARG A 80 3.09 7.20 -13.85
N ASN A 81 2.60 7.57 -12.66
CA ASN A 81 2.73 8.92 -12.14
C ASN A 81 4.05 9.19 -11.40
N ASN A 82 4.90 8.17 -11.19
CA ASN A 82 6.18 8.27 -10.49
C ASN A 82 7.37 7.81 -11.35
N ALA A 83 7.15 7.61 -12.66
CA ALA A 83 8.19 7.31 -13.65
C ALA A 83 8.66 8.61 -14.31
#